data_AF-A0A8H7J2E1-F1
#
_entry.id   AF-A0A8H7J2E1-F1
#
_cell.length_a   1.000
_cell.length_b   1.000
_cell.length_c   1.000
_cell.angle_alpha   90.00
_cell.angle_beta   90.00
_cell.angle_gamma   90.00
#
_symmetry.space_group_name_H-M   'P 1'
#
loop_
_entity.id
_entity.type
_entity.pdbx_description
1 polymer ?
#
loop_
_entity_poly.entity_id
_entity_poly.type
_entity_poly.pdbx_seq_one_letter_code
_entity_poly.pdbx_strand_id
1 'polypeptide(L)'
;MEGDSLHNQQLPSSQPTYEQQMQSQHLYEQQQDPLRNLSVDDLIATIRSLKANLDELASKQERQPYEQLQSQMNELRGMLSNNARPETSERSGQNFSSGPTPLSDHRDYTVQRAEKPRLPNVEVFDKGSHEQYLQWKMKVQAKLYGDQPAYPTEKDQVNYVITRTTGQAFNALSLMIMSLMNGTTLPTLEKAWAYLDGFFKDPTAQEKALEYLRTTKQGKNDFNLHVQKFNLKLQEAALDGASHA
;
A
#
# COMPACT_ATOMS: atom_id res chain seq x y z
N MET A 1 70.84 41.01 38.49
CA MET A 1 69.59 41.71 38.14
C MET A 1 69.67 41.89 36.64
N GLU A 2 69.24 40.87 35.90
CA GLU A 2 67.86 40.78 35.35
C GLU A 2 67.73 41.78 34.20
N GLY A 3 67.38 41.43 32.97
CA GLY A 3 66.86 40.20 32.40
C GLY A 3 66.16 40.57 31.09
N ASP A 4 66.15 39.63 30.15
CA ASP A 4 65.09 39.42 29.15
C ASP A 4 64.78 40.46 28.07
N SER A 5 64.36 40.10 26.86
CA SER A 5 64.39 38.88 26.07
C SER A 5 63.81 39.31 24.70
N LEU A 6 64.42 38.84 23.61
CA LEU A 6 63.96 39.06 22.25
C LEU A 6 62.54 38.49 22.06
N HIS A 7 61.57 39.36 21.80
CA HIS A 7 60.21 38.97 21.47
C HIS A 7 60.14 38.52 20.01
N ASN A 8 60.40 37.23 19.78
CA ASN A 8 60.15 36.58 18.50
C ASN A 8 58.67 36.17 18.46
N GLN A 9 57.82 36.92 17.75
CA GLN A 9 56.43 36.53 17.51
C GLN A 9 56.41 35.34 16.53
N GLN A 10 56.33 34.13 17.07
CA GLN A 10 55.99 32.92 16.34
C GLN A 10 54.46 32.86 16.19
N LEU A 11 53.98 33.06 14.98
CA LEU A 11 52.61 32.73 14.56
C LEU A 11 52.34 31.22 14.83
N PRO A 12 51.18 30.84 15.38
CA PRO A 12 50.82 29.44 15.47
C PRO A 12 50.43 28.96 14.07
N SER A 13 51.34 28.25 13.40
CA SER A 13 51.02 27.50 12.18
C SER A 13 50.22 26.25 12.55
N SER A 14 48.92 26.41 12.77
CA SER A 14 47.96 25.33 12.98
C SER A 14 47.58 24.69 11.63
N GLN A 15 48.56 24.20 10.87
CA GLN A 15 48.27 23.29 9.76
C GLN A 15 48.52 21.86 10.24
N PRO A 16 47.50 20.98 10.21
CA PRO A 16 47.72 19.57 10.50
C PRO A 16 48.78 19.05 9.53
N THR A 17 49.77 18.33 10.05
CA THR A 17 50.79 17.70 9.21
C THR A 17 50.12 16.73 8.23
N TYR A 18 50.73 16.52 7.07
CA TYR A 18 50.17 15.67 6.02
C TYR A 18 49.80 14.27 6.53
N GLU A 19 50.59 13.71 7.46
CA GLU A 19 50.27 12.45 8.16
C GLU A 19 48.99 12.54 9.00
N GLN A 20 48.77 13.66 9.69
CA GLN A 20 47.59 13.88 10.51
C GLN A 20 46.34 14.04 9.64
N GLN A 21 46.48 14.68 8.47
CA GLN A 21 45.43 14.76 7.46
C GLN A 21 45.08 13.40 6.87
N MET A 22 46.08 12.58 6.52
CA MET A 22 45.89 11.21 6.00
C MET A 22 45.29 10.29 7.07
N GLN A 23 45.70 10.40 8.33
CA GLN A 23 45.08 9.65 9.43
C GLN A 23 43.64 10.08 9.67
N SER A 24 43.34 11.38 9.60
CA SER A 24 41.96 11.87 9.72
C SER A 24 41.09 11.48 8.52
N GLN A 25 41.64 11.40 7.31
CA GLN A 25 40.95 10.83 6.14
C GLN A 25 40.70 9.33 6.31
N HIS A 26 41.70 8.55 6.76
CA HIS A 26 41.52 7.13 7.03
C HIS A 26 40.51 6.86 8.15
N LEU A 27 40.49 7.68 9.21
CA LEU A 27 39.47 7.62 10.27
C LEU A 27 38.09 8.03 9.76
N TYR A 28 38.00 8.98 8.83
CA TYR A 28 36.75 9.37 8.17
C TYR A 28 36.22 8.29 7.21
N GLU A 29 37.11 7.65 6.43
CA GLU A 29 36.75 6.53 5.56
C GLU A 29 36.38 5.28 6.34
N GLN A 30 36.97 5.06 7.51
CA GLN A 30 36.62 3.94 8.39
C GLN A 30 35.29 4.19 9.14
N GLN A 31 34.86 5.45 9.26
CA GLN A 31 33.55 5.84 9.82
C GLN A 31 32.45 5.98 8.76
N GLN A 32 32.79 5.95 7.47
CA GLN A 32 31.81 5.92 6.41
C GLN A 32 31.43 4.47 6.07
N ASP A 33 30.20 4.15 6.45
CA ASP A 33 29.39 3.03 6.00
C ASP A 33 29.37 1.80 6.93
N PRO A 34 28.54 1.82 7.99
CA PRO A 34 28.34 0.65 8.85
C PRO A 34 27.73 -0.55 8.10
N LEU A 35 27.30 -0.40 6.84
CA LEU A 35 26.79 -1.48 6.01
C LEU A 35 27.88 -2.24 5.25
N ARG A 36 29.09 -1.68 5.14
CA ARG A 36 30.15 -2.21 4.26
C ARG A 36 30.81 -3.50 4.77
N ASN A 37 30.68 -3.76 6.07
CA ASN A 37 31.28 -4.92 6.76
C ASN A 37 30.23 -5.84 7.42
N LEU A 38 28.95 -5.64 7.15
CA LEU A 38 27.89 -6.50 7.67
C LEU A 38 27.83 -7.80 6.87
N SER A 39 27.70 -8.93 7.56
CA SER A 39 27.31 -10.18 6.91
C SER A 39 25.99 -9.97 6.18
N VAL A 40 25.72 -10.76 5.13
CA VAL A 40 24.42 -10.78 4.45
C VAL A 40 23.28 -10.96 5.47
N ASP A 41 23.49 -11.76 6.51
CA ASP A 41 22.53 -11.98 7.59
C ASP A 41 22.25 -10.72 8.43
N ASP A 42 23.29 -9.94 8.73
CA ASP A 42 23.16 -8.70 9.50
C ASP A 42 22.48 -7.60 8.68
N LEU A 43 22.75 -7.57 7.37
CA LEU A 43 22.06 -6.67 6.44
C LEU A 43 20.56 -7.02 6.35
N ILE A 44 20.22 -8.31 6.27
CA ILE A 44 18.83 -8.77 6.29
C ILE A 44 18.15 -8.40 7.61
N ALA A 45 18.82 -8.58 8.75
CA ALA A 45 18.29 -8.20 10.06
C ALA A 45 18.04 -6.68 10.15
N THR A 46 18.96 -5.88 9.63
CA THR A 46 18.85 -4.42 9.59
C THR A 46 17.68 -3.97 8.70
N ILE A 47 17.51 -4.57 7.52
CA ILE A 47 16.38 -4.30 6.63
C ILE A 47 15.05 -4.64 7.31
N ARG A 48 14.97 -5.77 8.02
CA ARG A 48 13.75 -6.14 8.77
C ARG A 48 13.43 -5.14 9.88
N SER A 49 14.43 -4.70 10.63
CA SER A 49 14.25 -3.71 11.70
C SER A 49 13.79 -2.35 11.15
N LEU A 50 14.39 -1.89 10.05
CA LEU A 50 14.00 -0.63 9.41
C LEU A 50 12.57 -0.70 8.85
N LYS A 51 12.17 -1.83 8.26
CA LYS A 51 10.78 -2.05 7.82
C LYS A 51 9.80 -1.98 8.99
N ALA A 52 10.09 -2.66 10.10
CA ALA A 52 9.24 -2.64 11.29
C ALA A 52 9.06 -1.22 11.86
N ASN A 53 10.14 -0.43 11.90
CA ASN A 53 10.09 0.96 12.36
C ASN A 53 9.27 1.85 11.42
N LEU A 54 9.34 1.63 10.09
CA LEU A 54 8.53 2.35 9.12
C LEU A 54 7.04 2.01 9.24
N ASP A 55 6.70 0.73 9.45
CA ASP A 55 5.32 0.28 9.67
C ASP A 55 4.75 0.87 10.97
N GLU A 56 5.57 0.96 12.03
CA GLU A 56 5.18 1.62 13.28
C GLU A 56 4.93 3.12 13.07
N LEU A 57 5.76 3.81 12.29
CA LEU A 57 5.59 5.23 12.01
C LEU A 57 4.34 5.49 11.16
N ALA A 58 4.09 4.66 10.14
CA ALA A 58 2.91 4.73 9.29
C ALA A 58 1.62 4.50 10.10
N SER A 59 1.60 3.46 10.94
CA SER A 59 0.44 3.17 11.79
C SER A 59 0.18 4.24 12.85
N LYS A 60 1.21 4.89 13.39
CA LYS A 60 1.05 6.07 14.27
C LYS A 60 0.47 7.27 13.51
N GLN A 61 0.91 7.51 12.28
CA GLN A 61 0.39 8.59 11.45
C GLN A 61 -1.09 8.40 11.06
N GLU A 62 -1.52 7.16 10.84
CA GLU A 62 -2.93 6.84 10.54
C GLU A 62 -3.85 6.87 11.78
N ARG A 63 -3.32 6.55 12.98
CA ARG A 63 -4.09 6.61 14.23
C ARG A 63 -4.36 8.03 14.72
N GLN A 64 -3.41 8.95 14.53
CA GLN A 64 -3.54 10.36 14.95
C GLN A 64 -4.83 11.06 14.45
N PRO A 65 -5.18 11.02 13.14
CA PRO A 65 -6.41 11.64 12.65
C PRO A 65 -7.66 10.87 13.08
N TYR A 66 -7.58 9.54 13.24
CA TYR A 66 -8.74 8.72 13.62
C TYR A 66 -9.13 8.91 15.09
N GLU A 67 -8.15 9.05 15.98
CA GLU A 67 -8.38 9.36 17.40
C GLU A 67 -8.95 10.76 17.60
N GLN A 68 -8.44 11.77 16.86
CA GLN A 68 -9.01 13.11 16.89
C GLN A 68 -10.46 13.13 16.36
N LEU A 69 -10.75 12.40 15.28
CA LEU A 69 -12.09 12.30 14.74
C LEU A 69 -13.05 11.55 15.70
N GLN A 70 -12.58 10.48 16.34
CA GLN A 70 -13.36 9.77 17.36
C GLN A 70 -13.65 10.66 18.57
N SER A 71 -12.67 11.46 19.01
CA SER A 71 -12.87 12.42 20.10
C SER A 71 -13.94 13.46 19.74
N GLN A 72 -13.89 14.05 18.54
CA GLN A 72 -14.91 15.00 18.08
C GLN A 72 -16.30 14.37 17.97
N MET A 73 -16.38 13.13 17.48
CA MET A 73 -17.65 12.40 17.40
C MET A 73 -18.25 12.08 18.77
N ASN A 74 -17.41 11.76 19.75
CA ASN A 74 -17.85 11.53 21.13
C ASN A 74 -18.30 12.83 21.82
N GLU A 75 -17.62 13.95 21.58
CA GLU A 75 -18.06 15.27 22.07
C GLU A 75 -19.43 15.66 21.49
N LEU A 76 -19.62 15.54 20.17
CA LEU A 76 -20.91 15.83 19.53
C LEU A 76 -22.03 14.93 20.07
N ARG A 77 -21.76 13.65 20.29
CA ARG A 77 -22.71 12.71 20.91
C ARG A 77 -23.05 13.10 22.35
N GLY A 78 -22.08 13.58 23.12
CA GLY A 78 -22.28 14.10 24.48
C GLY A 78 -23.16 15.34 24.50
N MET A 79 -22.94 16.28 23.57
CA MET A 79 -23.75 17.50 23.45
C MET A 79 -25.20 17.19 23.06
N LEU A 80 -25.43 16.23 22.15
CA LEU A 80 -26.77 15.79 21.77
C LEU A 80 -27.49 15.03 22.88
N SER A 81 -26.75 14.29 23.72
CA SER A 81 -27.32 13.52 24.84
C SER A 81 -27.72 14.42 26.02
N ASN A 82 -27.00 15.53 26.23
CA ASN A 82 -27.31 16.49 27.31
C ASN A 82 -28.54 17.36 27.01
N ASN A 83 -28.99 17.44 25.75
CA ASN A 83 -30.19 18.18 25.34
C ASN A 83 -31.48 17.34 25.35
N ALA A 84 -31.41 16.05 25.68
CA ALA A 84 -32.59 15.20 25.82
C ALA A 84 -32.98 15.05 27.29
N ARG A 85 -33.62 16.08 27.86
CA ARG A 85 -34.34 15.95 29.14
C ARG A 85 -35.83 15.74 28.88
N PRO A 86 -36.50 14.79 29.57
CA PRO A 86 -37.86 14.38 29.23
C PRO A 86 -38.88 15.31 29.88
N GLU A 87 -39.84 15.80 29.09
CA GLU A 87 -41.10 16.31 29.64
C GLU A 87 -42.13 15.18 29.67
N THR A 88 -42.39 14.71 30.89
CA THR A 88 -43.53 13.90 31.29
C THR A 88 -44.71 14.80 31.67
N SER A 89 -45.87 14.57 31.06
CA SER A 89 -47.27 14.79 31.53
C SER A 89 -48.16 14.87 30.26
N GLU A 90 -49.35 14.30 30.12
CA GLU A 90 -50.31 13.74 31.06
C GLU A 90 -51.34 12.86 30.32
N ARG A 91 -52.14 12.18 31.13
CA ARG A 91 -53.03 11.04 30.90
C ARG A 91 -54.45 11.44 30.42
N SER A 92 -54.96 10.73 29.42
CA SER A 92 -56.39 10.43 29.16
C SER A 92 -56.40 9.39 28.01
N GLY A 93 -57.08 8.25 28.01
CA GLY A 93 -58.26 7.79 28.73
C GLY A 93 -59.13 7.07 27.71
N GLN A 94 -59.03 5.73 27.67
CA GLN A 94 -59.99 4.75 27.15
C GLN A 94 -60.35 4.72 25.64
N ASN A 95 -60.08 3.59 24.99
CA ASN A 95 -61.16 2.71 24.51
C ASN A 95 -60.67 1.29 24.21
N PHE A 96 -61.38 0.31 24.77
CA PHE A 96 -61.23 -1.12 24.52
C PHE A 96 -61.91 -1.50 23.20
N SER A 97 -61.28 -2.33 22.38
CA SER A 97 -62.02 -3.34 21.63
C SER A 97 -61.14 -4.53 21.27
N SER A 98 -61.69 -5.70 21.57
CA SER A 98 -61.09 -7.02 21.60
C SER A 98 -60.93 -7.61 20.21
N GLY A 99 -59.83 -8.33 19.98
CA GLY A 99 -59.65 -9.20 18.82
C GLY A 99 -58.54 -10.23 19.09
N PRO A 100 -58.80 -11.54 18.93
CA PRO A 100 -57.94 -12.60 19.46
C PRO A 100 -56.70 -12.83 18.60
N THR A 101 -55.58 -13.03 19.29
CA THR A 101 -54.29 -13.49 18.76
C THR A 101 -54.41 -14.87 18.10
N PRO A 102 -53.92 -15.08 16.87
CA PRO A 102 -53.39 -16.36 16.46
C PRO A 102 -51.87 -16.35 16.68
N LEU A 103 -51.39 -17.23 17.55
CA LEU A 103 -49.99 -17.67 17.52
C LEU A 103 -49.68 -18.19 16.11
N SER A 104 -48.71 -17.59 15.43
CA SER A 104 -48.09 -18.20 14.25
C SER A 104 -46.67 -17.70 14.12
N ASP A 105 -45.77 -18.65 14.38
CA ASP A 105 -44.38 -18.78 13.98
C ASP A 105 -43.46 -17.57 14.08
N HIS A 106 -42.42 -17.76 14.90
CA HIS A 106 -41.11 -17.21 14.71
C HIS A 106 -40.64 -17.43 13.27
N ARG A 107 -41.01 -16.52 12.36
CA ARG A 107 -40.19 -16.31 11.19
C ARG A 107 -38.94 -15.63 11.69
N ASP A 108 -37.85 -16.38 11.63
CA ASP A 108 -36.50 -15.86 11.68
C ASP A 108 -36.46 -14.55 10.90
N TYR A 109 -36.40 -13.44 11.62
CA TYR A 109 -35.82 -12.23 11.09
C TYR A 109 -34.34 -12.56 10.91
N THR A 110 -34.03 -13.28 9.84
CA THR A 110 -32.74 -13.12 9.19
C THR A 110 -32.71 -11.64 8.88
N VAL A 111 -32.00 -10.89 9.73
CA VAL A 111 -31.60 -9.53 9.44
C VAL A 111 -31.01 -9.62 8.04
N GLN A 112 -31.75 -9.12 7.03
CA GLN A 112 -31.18 -8.94 5.71
C GLN A 112 -30.00 -8.01 5.96
N ARG A 113 -28.81 -8.61 6.06
CA ARG A 113 -27.57 -7.88 6.14
C ARG A 113 -27.58 -7.05 4.88
N ALA A 114 -27.84 -5.75 5.03
CA ALA A 114 -27.79 -4.81 3.91
C ALA A 114 -26.51 -5.13 3.15
N GLU A 115 -26.66 -5.63 1.92
CA GLU A 115 -25.52 -5.96 1.09
C GLU A 115 -24.67 -4.70 1.00
N LYS A 116 -23.42 -4.78 1.45
CA LYS A 116 -22.53 -3.62 1.41
C LYS A 116 -22.54 -3.06 -0.01
N PRO A 117 -22.68 -1.74 -0.19
CA PRO A 117 -22.61 -1.13 -1.50
C PRO A 117 -21.35 -1.60 -2.22
N ARG A 118 -21.54 -2.13 -3.43
CA ARG A 118 -20.45 -2.63 -4.27
C ARG A 118 -19.50 -1.49 -4.61
N LEU A 119 -18.21 -1.82 -4.72
CA LEU A 119 -17.23 -0.86 -5.23
C LEU A 119 -17.63 -0.41 -6.65
N PRO A 120 -17.29 0.81 -7.08
CA PRO A 120 -17.48 1.22 -8.47
C PRO A 120 -16.82 0.22 -9.44
N ASN A 121 -17.38 0.09 -10.63
CA ASN A 121 -16.75 -0.75 -11.66
C ASN A 121 -15.44 -0.12 -12.11
N VAL A 122 -14.45 -0.99 -12.34
CA VAL A 122 -13.15 -0.57 -12.88
C VAL A 122 -13.36 -0.14 -14.34
N GLU A 123 -12.62 0.88 -14.75
CA GLU A 123 -12.58 1.34 -16.14
C GLU A 123 -12.19 0.21 -17.11
N VAL A 124 -12.68 0.30 -18.34
CA VAL A 124 -12.28 -0.65 -19.39
C VAL A 124 -10.84 -0.38 -19.82
N PHE A 125 -10.09 -1.44 -20.08
CA PHE A 125 -8.74 -1.36 -20.61
C PHE A 125 -8.71 -1.81 -22.07
N ASP A 126 -8.16 -0.98 -22.96
CA ASP A 126 -7.93 -1.31 -24.38
C ASP A 126 -6.45 -1.60 -24.64
N LYS A 127 -5.65 -0.54 -24.53
CA LYS A 127 -4.21 -0.51 -24.69
C LYS A 127 -3.66 0.59 -23.78
N GLY A 128 -2.40 0.49 -23.42
CA GLY A 128 -1.74 1.49 -22.59
C GLY A 128 -0.27 1.16 -22.38
N SER A 129 0.41 1.99 -21.59
CA SER A 129 1.74 1.66 -21.09
C SER A 129 1.66 0.46 -20.14
N HIS A 130 2.80 -0.20 -19.92
CA HIS A 130 2.92 -1.29 -18.94
C HIS A 130 2.48 -0.85 -17.53
N GLU A 131 2.77 0.41 -17.15
CA GLU A 131 2.34 0.98 -15.88
C GLU A 131 0.81 1.11 -15.81
N GLN A 132 0.17 1.61 -16.87
CA GLN A 132 -1.29 1.72 -16.93
C GLN A 132 -1.96 0.34 -16.83
N TYR A 133 -1.38 -0.67 -17.48
CA TYR A 133 -1.85 -2.05 -17.35
C TYR A 133 -1.73 -2.57 -15.91
N LEU A 134 -0.58 -2.38 -15.26
CA LEU A 134 -0.38 -2.82 -13.88
C LEU A 134 -1.36 -2.15 -12.91
N GLN A 135 -1.54 -0.83 -13.04
CA GLN A 135 -2.51 -0.08 -12.24
C GLN A 135 -3.94 -0.62 -12.46
N TRP A 136 -4.32 -0.85 -13.72
CA TRP A 136 -5.63 -1.41 -14.05
C TRP A 136 -5.82 -2.82 -13.45
N LYS A 137 -4.82 -3.71 -13.61
CA LYS A 137 -4.82 -5.07 -13.04
C LYS A 137 -5.01 -5.02 -11.52
N MET A 138 -4.28 -4.16 -10.82
CA MET A 138 -4.43 -3.99 -9.36
C MET A 138 -5.82 -3.50 -8.97
N LYS A 139 -6.39 -2.52 -9.69
CA LYS A 139 -7.77 -2.05 -9.46
C LYS A 139 -8.78 -3.19 -9.64
N VAL A 140 -8.62 -4.03 -10.67
CA VAL A 140 -9.50 -5.19 -10.90
C VAL A 140 -9.35 -6.22 -9.78
N GLN A 141 -8.13 -6.54 -9.35
CA GLN A 141 -7.90 -7.46 -8.24
C GLN A 141 -8.51 -6.95 -6.93
N ALA A 142 -8.32 -5.66 -6.62
CA ALA A 142 -8.92 -5.03 -5.44
C ALA A 142 -10.46 -5.05 -5.50
N LYS A 143 -11.05 -4.80 -6.68
CA LYS A 143 -12.49 -4.89 -6.91
C LYS A 143 -13.01 -6.32 -6.68
N LEU A 144 -12.35 -7.33 -7.23
CA LEU A 144 -12.75 -8.73 -7.04
C LEU A 144 -12.61 -9.18 -5.59
N TYR A 145 -11.59 -8.70 -4.88
CA TYR A 145 -11.40 -8.96 -3.46
C TYR A 145 -12.48 -8.28 -2.59
N GLY A 146 -12.74 -6.99 -2.81
CA GLY A 146 -13.71 -6.22 -2.04
C GLY A 146 -15.16 -6.64 -2.28
N ASP A 147 -15.48 -7.04 -3.52
CA ASP A 147 -16.80 -7.52 -3.93
C ASP A 147 -16.88 -9.05 -4.01
N GLN A 148 -16.05 -9.79 -3.25
CA GLN A 148 -16.00 -11.24 -3.32
C GLN A 148 -17.39 -11.94 -3.25
N PRO A 149 -18.36 -11.48 -2.43
CA PRO A 149 -19.71 -12.05 -2.42
C PRO A 149 -20.47 -11.92 -3.75
N ALA A 150 -20.17 -10.91 -4.56
CA ALA A 150 -20.80 -10.69 -5.87
C ALA A 150 -20.12 -11.47 -7.01
N TYR A 151 -18.93 -12.03 -6.76
CA TYR A 151 -18.18 -12.86 -7.71
C TYR A 151 -17.73 -14.16 -7.03
N PRO A 152 -18.70 -15.01 -6.62
CA PRO A 152 -18.42 -16.16 -5.76
C PRO A 152 -17.59 -17.25 -6.44
N THR A 153 -17.60 -17.31 -7.78
CA THR A 153 -16.86 -18.33 -8.55
C THR A 153 -15.75 -17.71 -9.41
N GLU A 154 -14.71 -18.48 -9.71
CA GLU A 154 -13.67 -18.03 -10.66
C GLU A 154 -14.25 -17.70 -12.04
N LYS A 155 -15.28 -18.43 -12.48
CA LYS A 155 -15.97 -18.12 -13.74
C LYS A 155 -16.54 -16.71 -13.72
N ASP A 156 -17.18 -16.30 -12.64
CA ASP A 156 -17.75 -14.95 -12.51
C ASP A 156 -16.64 -13.89 -12.47
N GLN A 157 -15.54 -14.18 -11.80
CA GLN A 157 -14.37 -13.30 -11.72
C GLN A 157 -13.69 -13.13 -13.08
N VAL A 158 -13.47 -14.22 -13.81
CA VAL A 158 -12.92 -14.22 -15.19
C VAL A 158 -13.85 -13.49 -16.14
N ASN A 159 -15.15 -13.73 -16.07
CA ASN A 159 -16.13 -13.00 -16.87
C ASN A 159 -16.06 -11.49 -16.59
N TYR A 160 -15.93 -11.10 -15.32
CA TYR A 160 -15.74 -9.70 -14.98
C TYR A 160 -14.49 -9.12 -15.64
N VAL A 161 -13.33 -9.78 -15.53
CA VAL A 161 -12.08 -9.38 -16.19
C VAL A 161 -12.30 -9.20 -17.70
N ILE A 162 -12.92 -10.16 -18.38
CA ILE A 162 -13.22 -10.10 -19.82
C ILE A 162 -14.10 -8.88 -20.14
N THR A 163 -15.12 -8.58 -19.34
CA THR A 163 -15.97 -7.40 -19.61
C THR A 163 -15.22 -6.08 -19.43
N ARG A 164 -14.14 -6.08 -18.65
CA ARG A 164 -13.30 -4.90 -18.41
C ARG A 164 -12.17 -4.77 -19.42
N THR A 165 -12.11 -5.61 -20.45
CA THR A 165 -11.20 -5.44 -21.58
C THR A 165 -11.95 -5.04 -22.85
N THR A 166 -11.28 -4.30 -23.73
CA THR A 166 -11.75 -3.96 -25.07
C THR A 166 -10.56 -3.94 -26.05
N GLY A 167 -10.81 -3.73 -27.34
CA GLY A 167 -9.78 -3.58 -28.37
C GLY A 167 -8.63 -4.59 -28.26
N GLN A 168 -7.39 -4.12 -28.06
CA GLN A 168 -6.20 -4.98 -28.02
C GLN A 168 -6.21 -5.94 -26.82
N ALA A 169 -6.61 -5.47 -25.64
CA ALA A 169 -6.68 -6.30 -24.45
C ALA A 169 -7.73 -7.41 -24.57
N PHE A 170 -8.86 -7.13 -25.22
CA PHE A 170 -9.85 -8.16 -25.52
C PHE A 170 -9.30 -9.18 -26.53
N ASN A 171 -8.60 -8.72 -27.57
CA ASN A 171 -7.97 -9.59 -28.57
C ASN A 171 -6.92 -10.52 -27.94
N ALA A 172 -6.15 -10.05 -26.95
CA ALA A 172 -5.19 -10.88 -26.21
C ALA A 172 -5.85 -12.07 -25.48
N LEU A 173 -7.13 -11.94 -25.10
CA LEU A 173 -7.92 -12.98 -24.44
C LEU A 173 -8.67 -13.89 -25.42
N SER A 174 -8.67 -13.59 -26.72
CA SER A 174 -9.55 -14.26 -27.72
C SER A 174 -9.44 -15.78 -27.71
N LEU A 175 -8.22 -16.34 -27.70
CA LEU A 175 -7.99 -17.79 -27.67
C LEU A 175 -8.52 -18.44 -26.39
N MET A 176 -8.35 -17.77 -25.25
CA MET A 176 -8.90 -18.22 -23.98
C MET A 176 -10.43 -18.20 -24.03
N ILE A 177 -11.03 -17.10 -24.48
CA ILE A 177 -12.49 -16.94 -24.58
C ILE A 177 -13.08 -18.03 -25.47
N MET A 178 -12.49 -18.30 -26.64
CA MET A 178 -12.94 -19.38 -27.52
C MET A 178 -12.86 -20.75 -26.83
N SER A 179 -11.78 -21.02 -26.10
CA SER A 179 -11.62 -22.27 -25.34
C SER A 179 -12.63 -22.41 -24.21
N LEU A 180 -12.99 -21.30 -23.54
CA LEU A 180 -14.05 -21.28 -22.52
C LEU A 180 -15.43 -21.56 -23.11
N MET A 181 -15.75 -20.93 -24.24
CA MET A 181 -17.03 -21.13 -24.94
C MET A 181 -17.20 -22.57 -25.43
N ASN A 182 -16.10 -23.18 -25.87
CA ASN A 182 -16.07 -24.57 -26.33
C ASN A 182 -15.96 -25.60 -25.18
N GLY A 183 -15.84 -25.13 -23.93
CA GLY A 183 -15.72 -25.99 -22.75
C GLY A 183 -14.40 -26.79 -22.66
N THR A 184 -13.38 -26.42 -23.43
CA THR A 184 -12.09 -27.14 -23.47
C THR A 184 -11.12 -26.69 -22.40
N THR A 185 -11.45 -25.63 -21.65
CA THR A 185 -10.60 -25.09 -20.58
C THR A 185 -11.44 -24.51 -19.45
N LEU A 186 -10.94 -24.61 -18.22
CA LEU A 186 -11.55 -23.99 -17.04
C LEU A 186 -11.26 -22.47 -16.96
N PRO A 187 -12.24 -21.64 -16.57
CA PRO A 187 -12.08 -20.21 -16.41
C PRO A 187 -11.39 -19.88 -15.08
N THR A 188 -10.05 -19.96 -15.05
CA THR A 188 -9.26 -19.56 -13.89
C THR A 188 -8.74 -18.14 -14.06
N LEU A 189 -8.67 -17.38 -12.95
CA LEU A 189 -8.12 -16.01 -12.99
C LEU A 189 -6.64 -16.01 -13.37
N GLU A 190 -5.88 -16.99 -12.89
CA GLU A 190 -4.47 -17.16 -13.22
C GLU A 190 -4.24 -17.20 -14.73
N LYS A 191 -5.05 -17.97 -15.47
CA LYS A 191 -4.96 -18.04 -16.93
C LYS A 191 -5.29 -16.71 -17.58
N ALA A 192 -6.36 -16.04 -17.14
CA ALA A 192 -6.73 -14.72 -17.68
C ALA A 192 -5.57 -13.71 -17.51
N TRP A 193 -4.94 -13.71 -16.34
CA TRP A 193 -3.79 -12.85 -16.08
C TRP A 193 -2.56 -13.26 -16.88
N ALA A 194 -2.28 -14.55 -17.05
CA ALA A 194 -1.15 -15.01 -17.86
C ALA A 194 -1.27 -14.54 -19.32
N TYR A 195 -2.47 -14.64 -19.91
CA TYR A 195 -2.70 -14.11 -21.26
C TYR A 195 -2.49 -12.61 -21.32
N LEU A 196 -3.01 -11.82 -20.38
CA LEU A 196 -2.83 -10.37 -20.40
C LEU A 196 -1.40 -9.94 -20.09
N ASP A 197 -0.74 -10.58 -19.12
CA ASP A 197 0.63 -10.30 -18.73
C ASP A 197 1.60 -10.54 -19.90
N GLY A 198 1.37 -11.59 -20.70
CA GLY A 198 2.18 -11.87 -21.89
C GLY A 198 2.17 -10.77 -22.95
N PHE A 199 1.15 -9.90 -22.97
CA PHE A 199 1.05 -8.80 -23.94
C PHE A 199 1.37 -7.43 -23.33
N PHE A 200 1.03 -7.21 -22.05
CA PHE A 200 1.03 -5.87 -21.45
C PHE A 200 1.93 -5.70 -20.23
N LYS A 201 2.55 -6.76 -19.70
CA LYS A 201 3.59 -6.64 -18.68
C LYS A 201 4.94 -6.41 -19.36
N ASP A 202 5.77 -5.50 -18.83
CA ASP A 202 7.14 -5.34 -19.34
C ASP A 202 8.00 -6.50 -18.81
N PRO A 203 8.48 -7.42 -19.67
CA PRO A 203 9.29 -8.56 -19.24
C PRO A 203 10.64 -8.15 -18.65
N THR A 204 11.09 -6.93 -18.91
CA THR A 204 12.37 -6.39 -18.45
C THR A 204 12.21 -5.42 -17.26
N ALA A 205 10.99 -5.21 -16.76
CA ALA A 205 10.73 -4.27 -15.67
C ALA A 205 11.56 -4.59 -14.43
N GLN A 206 11.64 -5.86 -14.04
CA GLN A 206 12.41 -6.29 -12.88
C GLN A 206 13.90 -6.01 -13.04
N GLU A 207 14.47 -6.35 -14.19
CA GLU A 207 15.88 -6.12 -14.49
C GLU A 207 16.21 -4.62 -14.48
N LYS A 208 15.39 -3.80 -15.16
CA LYS A 208 15.51 -2.34 -15.16
C LYS A 208 15.39 -1.76 -13.75
N ALA A 209 14.50 -2.29 -12.93
CA ALA A 209 14.31 -1.84 -11.56
C ALA A 209 15.52 -2.20 -10.68
N LEU A 210 16.06 -3.42 -10.79
CA LEU A 210 17.28 -3.83 -10.08
C LEU A 210 18.49 -2.99 -10.50
N GLU A 211 18.65 -2.74 -11.80
CA GLU A 211 19.73 -1.90 -12.30
C GLU A 211 19.60 -0.46 -11.81
N TYR A 212 18.38 0.08 -11.81
CA TYR A 212 18.12 1.40 -11.22
C TYR A 212 18.50 1.43 -9.73
N LEU A 213 18.08 0.44 -8.94
CA LEU A 213 18.38 0.40 -7.51
C LEU A 213 19.90 0.31 -7.21
N ARG A 214 20.66 -0.36 -8.08
CA ARG A 214 22.13 -0.48 -7.95
C ARG A 214 22.87 0.81 -8.32
N THR A 215 22.38 1.53 -9.32
CA THR A 215 23.11 2.65 -9.94
C THR A 215 22.62 4.02 -9.49
N THR A 216 21.39 4.12 -9.00
CA THR A 216 20.78 5.40 -8.63
C THR A 216 21.46 6.02 -7.43
N LYS A 217 21.68 7.33 -7.50
CA LYS A 217 22.17 8.17 -6.40
C LYS A 217 21.27 9.39 -6.32
N GLN A 218 21.01 9.89 -5.11
CA GLN A 218 20.16 11.07 -4.91
C GLN A 218 20.64 12.27 -5.74
N GLY A 219 21.94 12.54 -5.73
CA GLY A 219 22.54 13.67 -6.45
C GLY A 219 21.96 15.01 -5.99
N LYS A 220 21.46 15.82 -6.94
CA LYS A 220 20.83 17.12 -6.68
C LYS A 220 19.30 17.04 -6.51
N ASN A 221 18.72 15.84 -6.55
CA ASN A 221 17.28 15.68 -6.42
C ASN A 221 16.82 15.89 -4.98
N ASP A 222 15.58 16.36 -4.83
CA ASP A 222 14.91 16.38 -3.54
C ASP A 222 14.89 14.99 -2.91
N PHE A 223 15.15 14.93 -1.60
CA PHE A 223 15.28 13.67 -0.87
C PHE A 223 13.99 12.86 -0.92
N ASN A 224 12.83 13.49 -0.68
CA ASN A 224 11.55 12.80 -0.64
C ASN A 224 11.21 12.23 -2.02
N LEU A 225 11.44 13.01 -3.08
CA LEU A 225 11.22 12.55 -4.45
C LEU A 225 12.15 11.38 -4.82
N HIS A 226 13.41 11.41 -4.38
CA HIS A 226 14.35 10.32 -4.63
C HIS A 226 13.91 9.04 -3.91
N VAL A 227 13.56 9.13 -2.62
CA VAL A 227 13.08 7.99 -1.82
C VAL A 227 11.79 7.40 -2.41
N GLN A 228 10.84 8.23 -2.85
CA GLN A 228 9.61 7.76 -3.50
C GLN A 228 9.93 6.94 -4.76
N LYS A 229 10.80 7.46 -5.65
CA LYS A 229 11.21 6.74 -6.87
C LYS A 229 11.98 5.46 -6.55
N PHE A 230 12.83 5.50 -5.53
CA PHE A 230 13.58 4.33 -5.08
C PHE A 230 12.64 3.23 -4.57
N ASN A 231 11.68 3.58 -3.71
CA ASN A 231 10.69 2.64 -3.17
C ASN A 231 9.81 2.03 -4.28
N LEU A 232 9.41 2.83 -5.28
CA LEU A 232 8.67 2.33 -6.42
C LEU A 232 9.47 1.27 -7.19
N LYS A 233 10.76 1.52 -7.47
CA LYS A 233 11.63 0.53 -8.12
C LYS A 233 11.91 -0.68 -7.23
N LEU A 234 11.96 -0.50 -5.92
CA LEU A 234 12.07 -1.62 -4.98
C LEU A 234 10.87 -2.56 -5.07
N GLN A 235 9.66 -2.00 -5.20
CA GLN A 235 8.44 -2.80 -5.40
C GLN A 235 8.46 -3.53 -6.75
N GLU A 236 8.80 -2.82 -7.84
CA GLU A 236 8.93 -3.44 -9.18
C GLU A 236 9.93 -4.61 -9.19
N ALA A 237 11.06 -4.47 -8.48
CA ALA A 237 12.05 -5.53 -8.36
C ALA A 237 11.55 -6.75 -7.55
N ALA A 238 10.65 -6.53 -6.59
CA ALA A 238 10.12 -7.56 -5.70
C ALA A 238 8.89 -8.31 -6.26
N LEU A 239 8.11 -7.68 -7.15
CA LEU A 239 6.81 -8.20 -7.61
C LEU A 239 6.89 -9.52 -8.42
N ASP A 240 8.02 -9.86 -9.04
CA ASP A 240 8.21 -11.16 -9.72
C ASP A 240 8.80 -12.26 -8.84
N GLY A 241 9.34 -11.92 -7.66
CA GLY A 241 9.85 -12.90 -6.70
C GLY A 241 8.73 -13.59 -5.92
N ALA A 242 7.56 -12.95 -5.78
CA ALA A 242 6.43 -13.45 -5.00
C ALA A 242 5.44 -14.32 -5.80
N SER A 243 5.54 -14.34 -7.14
CA SER A 243 4.72 -15.20 -8.02
C SER A 243 5.22 -16.64 -8.15
N HIS A 244 6.34 -16.99 -7.51
CA HIS A 244 6.95 -18.32 -7.52
C HIS A 244 7.07 -18.98 -6.13
N ALA A 245 6.44 -18.40 -5.09
CA ALA A 245 6.49 -18.90 -3.71
C ALA A 245 5.16 -19.51 -3.27
#